data_AF-A0A5L4XQL6-F1
#
_entry.id   AF-A0A5L4XQL6-F1
#
_cell.length_a   1.000
_cell.length_b   1.000
_cell.length_c   1.000
_cell.angle_alpha   90.00
_cell.angle_beta   90.00
_cell.angle_gamma   90.00
#
_symmetry.space_group_name_H-M   'P 1'
#
loop_
_entity.id
_entity.type
_entity.pdbx_description
1 polymer ?
#
loop_
_entity_poly.entity_id
_entity_poly.type
_entity_poly.pdbx_seq_one_letter_code
_entity_poly.pdbx_strand_id
1 'polypeptide(L)'
;MNISEISNLNQTTEQTKQKDGAGSGFSDMLNKALSDLNDVQEKADKAVADLATGEVKDLHQAAIAIGKAETSMKLMLEVRNKAINAYKEISRTQL
;
A
#
# COMPACT_ATOMS: atom_id res chain seq x y z
N MET A 1 -55.25 20.62 -1.27
CA MET A 1 -54.19 19.82 -0.61
C MET A 1 -53.29 19.28 -1.71
N ASN A 2 -52.06 19.80 -1.78
CA ASN A 2 -51.12 19.56 -2.87
C ASN A 2 -50.29 18.31 -2.52
N ILE A 3 -50.57 17.18 -3.17
CA ILE A 3 -49.98 15.87 -2.86
C ILE A 3 -48.56 15.72 -3.45
N SER A 4 -48.09 16.74 -4.19
CA SER A 4 -46.78 16.80 -4.85
C SER A 4 -45.62 17.21 -3.92
N GLU A 5 -45.88 17.68 -2.71
CA GLU A 5 -44.82 18.01 -1.73
C GLU A 5 -44.40 16.79 -0.88
N ILE A 6 -45.23 15.75 -0.80
CA ILE A 6 -44.96 14.56 0.03
C ILE A 6 -44.03 13.57 -0.68
N SER A 7 -43.97 13.59 -2.02
CA SER A 7 -43.02 12.77 -2.79
C SER A 7 -41.56 13.21 -2.63
N ASN A 8 -41.33 14.48 -2.25
CA ASN A 8 -39.98 15.02 -2.07
C ASN A 8 -39.39 14.77 -0.68
N LEU A 9 -40.20 14.30 0.28
CA LEU A 9 -39.72 13.95 1.63
C LEU A 9 -39.08 12.54 1.70
N ASN A 10 -39.25 11.71 0.66
CA ASN A 10 -38.59 10.41 0.55
C ASN A 10 -37.30 10.45 -0.30
N GLN A 11 -36.92 11.61 -0.85
CA GLN A 11 -35.70 11.79 -1.64
C GLN A 11 -34.53 12.40 -0.86
N THR A 12 -34.71 12.74 0.42
CA THR A 12 -33.67 13.38 1.25
C THR A 12 -32.98 12.41 2.23
N THR A 13 -33.34 11.13 2.24
CA THR A 13 -32.73 10.11 3.13
C THR A 13 -31.78 9.13 2.43
N GLU A 14 -31.45 9.34 1.14
CA GLU A 14 -30.49 8.53 0.37
C GLU A 14 -29.18 9.30 0.06
N GLN A 15 -28.90 10.38 0.80
CA GLN A 15 -27.63 11.13 0.71
C GLN A 15 -26.80 11.04 1.99
N THR A 16 -26.72 9.84 2.55
CA THR A 16 -25.47 9.38 3.17
C THR A 16 -25.12 8.04 2.54
N LYS A 17 -24.91 8.04 1.22
CA LYS A 17 -23.95 7.09 0.63
C LYS A 17 -22.63 7.38 1.32
N GLN A 18 -22.36 6.59 2.36
CA GLN A 18 -21.02 6.19 2.72
C GLN A 18 -20.23 6.08 1.43
N LYS A 19 -19.37 7.07 1.18
CA LYS A 19 -18.15 6.88 0.41
C LYS A 19 -17.19 6.05 1.27
N ASP A 20 -17.65 4.93 1.81
CA ASP A 20 -16.78 3.79 2.03
C ASP A 20 -16.66 3.16 0.65
N GLY A 21 -15.77 3.75 -0.16
CA GLY A 21 -15.49 3.32 -1.51
C GLY A 21 -15.06 1.86 -1.47
N ALA A 22 -16.02 0.97 -1.74
CA ALA A 22 -15.84 -0.42 -2.13
C ALA A 22 -15.07 -0.49 -3.46
N GLY A 23 -13.80 -0.10 -3.41
CA GLY A 23 -12.94 0.10 -4.57
C GLY A 23 -11.51 0.50 -4.21
N SER A 24 -11.26 1.12 -3.05
CA SER A 24 -9.89 1.27 -2.53
C SER A 24 -9.54 0.10 -1.62
N GLY A 25 -9.30 -1.06 -2.24
CA GLY A 25 -9.12 -2.33 -1.55
C GLY A 25 -7.71 -2.56 -1.01
N PHE A 26 -7.50 -3.73 -0.41
CA PHE A 26 -6.17 -4.24 -0.04
C PHE A 26 -5.17 -4.19 -1.21
N SER A 27 -5.64 -4.40 -2.44
CA SER A 27 -4.83 -4.29 -3.65
C SER A 27 -4.19 -2.91 -3.83
N ASP A 28 -4.93 -1.82 -3.58
CA ASP A 28 -4.41 -0.46 -3.74
C ASP A 28 -3.41 -0.13 -2.64
N MET A 29 -3.70 -0.55 -1.40
CA MET A 29 -2.75 -0.44 -0.30
C MET A 29 -1.45 -1.21 -0.60
N LEU A 30 -1.55 -2.42 -1.15
CA LEU A 30 -0.40 -3.24 -1.50
C LEU A 30 0.41 -2.62 -2.64
N ASN A 31 -0.26 -2.11 -3.68
CA ASN A 31 0.39 -1.40 -4.78
C ASN A 31 1.11 -0.14 -4.28
N LYS A 32 0.49 0.62 -3.38
CA LYS A 32 1.14 1.77 -2.76
C LYS A 32 2.36 1.34 -1.95
N ALA A 33 2.26 0.29 -1.13
CA ALA A 33 3.38 -0.21 -0.35
C ALA A 33 4.55 -0.69 -1.24
N LEU A 34 4.24 -1.30 -2.40
CA LEU A 34 5.22 -1.69 -3.40
C LEU A 34 5.92 -0.49 -4.03
N SER A 35 5.16 0.55 -4.37
CA SER A 35 5.72 1.81 -4.90
C SER A 35 6.62 2.48 -3.86
N ASP A 36 6.13 2.59 -2.62
CA ASP A 36 6.90 3.17 -1.51
C ASP A 36 8.19 2.37 -1.25
N LEU A 37 8.14 1.04 -1.39
CA LEU A 37 9.33 0.19 -1.28
C LEU A 37 10.32 0.45 -2.42
N ASN A 38 9.87 0.60 -3.66
CA ASN A 38 10.74 0.95 -4.78
C ASN A 38 11.49 2.25 -4.53
N ASP A 39 10.80 3.28 -4.04
CA ASP A 39 11.43 4.57 -3.71
C ASP A 39 12.48 4.45 -2.60
N VAL A 40 12.26 3.55 -1.64
CA VAL A 40 13.23 3.28 -0.57
C VAL A 40 14.44 2.52 -1.12
N GLN A 41 14.23 1.56 -2.01
CA GLN A 41 15.31 0.81 -2.67
C GLN A 41 16.18 1.74 -3.52
N GLU A 42 15.60 2.58 -4.38
CA GLU A 42 16.35 3.52 -5.22
C GLU A 42 17.22 4.49 -4.39
N LYS A 43 16.70 4.96 -3.26
CA LYS A 43 17.46 5.80 -2.32
C LYS A 43 18.63 5.05 -1.69
N ALA A 44 18.42 3.79 -1.32
CA ALA A 44 19.49 2.95 -0.79
C ALA A 44 20.55 2.65 -1.85
N ASP A 45 20.15 2.33 -3.09
CA ASP A 45 21.07 2.07 -4.19
C ASP A 45 21.94 3.30 -4.51
N LYS A 46 21.33 4.48 -4.53
CA LYS A 46 22.07 5.73 -4.64
C LYS A 46 23.05 5.92 -3.48
N ALA A 47 22.60 5.70 -2.24
CA ALA A 47 23.46 5.82 -1.07
C ALA A 47 24.65 4.83 -1.11
N VAL A 48 24.43 3.62 -1.62
CA VAL A 48 25.48 2.62 -1.84
C VAL A 48 26.45 3.08 -2.92
N ALA A 49 25.96 3.65 -4.01
CA ALA A 49 26.80 4.18 -5.09
C ALA A 49 27.67 5.37 -4.60
N ASP A 50 27.06 6.32 -3.88
CA ASP A 50 27.75 7.47 -3.30
C ASP A 50 28.81 7.02 -2.28
N LEU A 51 28.52 5.96 -1.51
CA LEU A 51 29.47 5.36 -0.57
C LEU A 51 30.65 4.68 -1.29
N ALA A 52 30.37 3.91 -2.36
CA ALA A 52 31.39 3.20 -3.13
C ALA A 52 32.31 4.14 -3.91
N THR A 53 31.79 5.28 -4.36
CA THR A 53 32.54 6.32 -5.08
C THR A 53 33.28 7.29 -4.15
N GLY A 54 32.99 7.25 -2.85
CA GLY A 54 33.56 8.17 -1.85
C GLY A 54 32.93 9.57 -1.86
N GLU A 55 31.83 9.77 -2.60
CA GLU A 55 31.09 11.04 -2.67
C GLU A 55 30.07 11.21 -1.51
N VAL A 56 29.97 10.21 -0.63
CA VAL A 56 29.03 10.25 0.49
C VAL A 56 29.38 11.38 1.48
N LYS A 57 28.46 12.33 1.61
CA LYS A 57 28.61 13.46 2.55
C LYS A 57 28.23 13.09 3.98
N ASP A 58 27.33 12.13 4.13
CA ASP A 58 26.80 11.69 5.41
C ASP A 58 26.63 10.16 5.43
N LEU A 59 27.63 9.48 6.00
CA LEU A 59 27.63 8.03 6.16
C LEU A 59 26.47 7.52 7.03
N HIS A 60 26.02 8.31 8.01
CA HIS A 60 24.94 7.91 8.90
C HIS A 60 23.59 7.89 8.16
N GLN A 61 23.32 8.89 7.34
CA GLN A 61 22.13 8.90 6.48
C GLN A 61 22.17 7.79 5.43
N ALA A 62 23.34 7.51 4.85
CA ALA A 62 23.51 6.39 3.93
C ALA A 62 23.20 5.05 4.61
N ALA A 63 23.75 4.82 5.81
CA ALA A 63 23.47 3.62 6.59
C ALA A 63 21.97 3.48 6.96
N ILE A 64 21.30 4.58 7.31
CA ILE A 64 19.85 4.58 7.57
C ILE A 64 19.07 4.19 6.31
N ALA A 65 19.39 4.78 5.15
CA ALA A 65 18.70 4.50 3.90
C ALA A 65 18.81 3.02 3.54
N ILE A 66 20.02 2.46 3.63
CA ILE A 66 20.30 1.03 3.37
C ILE A 66 19.55 0.14 4.36
N GLY A 67 19.62 0.43 5.67
CA GLY A 67 18.94 -0.36 6.69
C GLY A 67 17.41 -0.32 6.56
N LYS A 68 16.86 0.82 6.15
CA LYS A 68 15.42 0.97 5.86
C LYS A 68 15.01 0.09 4.67
N ALA A 69 15.74 0.16 3.57
CA ALA A 69 15.55 -0.69 2.39
C ALA A 69 15.53 -2.18 2.77
N GLU A 70 16.54 -2.64 3.50
CA GLU A 70 16.65 -4.03 3.90
C GLU A 70 15.47 -4.48 4.78
N THR A 71 15.09 -3.67 5.77
CA THR A 71 14.01 -4.01 6.69
C THR A 71 12.65 -4.01 5.99
N SER A 72 12.39 -3.01 5.14
CA SER A 72 11.15 -2.92 4.34
C SER A 72 11.04 -4.07 3.34
N MET A 73 12.14 -4.47 2.71
CA MET A 73 12.17 -5.61 1.79
C MET A 73 11.87 -6.93 2.51
N LYS A 74 12.47 -7.16 3.70
CA LYS A 74 12.16 -8.33 4.53
C LYS A 74 10.67 -8.41 4.86
N LEU A 75 10.07 -7.29 5.27
CA LEU A 75 8.63 -7.22 5.53
C LEU A 75 7.81 -7.58 4.29
N MET A 76 8.15 -7.03 3.12
CA MET A 76 7.43 -7.31 1.88
C MET A 76 7.52 -8.77 1.46
N LEU A 77 8.67 -9.41 1.67
CA LEU A 77 8.84 -10.85 1.40
C LEU A 77 7.93 -11.70 2.28
N GLU A 78 7.78 -11.35 3.56
CA GLU A 78 6.84 -12.05 4.47
C GLU A 78 5.38 -11.88 4.01
N VAL A 79 4.99 -10.66 3.62
CA VAL A 79 3.66 -10.39 3.06
C VAL A 79 3.43 -11.22 1.80
N ARG A 80 4.40 -11.24 0.87
CA ARG A 80 4.34 -12.05 -0.35
C ARG A 80 4.19 -13.54 -0.03
N ASN A 81 4.98 -14.06 0.90
CA ASN A 81 4.91 -15.46 1.32
C ASN A 81 3.54 -15.79 1.90
N LYS A 82 2.99 -14.91 2.76
CA LYS A 82 1.66 -15.09 3.35
C LYS A 82 0.55 -15.06 2.29
N ALA A 83 0.64 -14.16 1.32
CA ALA A 83 -0.33 -14.09 0.21
C ALA A 83 -0.30 -15.37 -0.65
N ILE A 84 0.89 -15.87 -0.99
CA ILE A 84 1.04 -17.13 -1.73
C ILE A 84 0.47 -18.30 -0.92
N ASN A 85 0.73 -18.35 0.39
CA ASN A 85 0.21 -19.41 1.25
C ASN A 85 -1.32 -19.35 1.37
N ALA A 86 -1.91 -18.16 1.51
CA ALA A 86 -3.35 -17.98 1.52
C ALA A 86 -4.00 -18.46 0.21
N TYR A 87 -3.39 -18.12 -0.94
CA TYR A 87 -3.84 -18.63 -2.23
C TYR A 87 -3.79 -20.16 -2.29
N LYS A 88 -2.67 -20.78 -1.89
CA LYS A 88 -2.53 -22.24 -1.85
C LYS A 88 -3.58 -22.91 -0.97
N GLU A 89 -3.87 -22.35 0.19
CA GLU A 89 -4.87 -22.89 1.12
C GLU A 89 -6.26 -22.89 0.49
N ILE A 90 -6.68 -21.75 -0.08
CA ILE A 90 -7.96 -21.61 -0.77
C ILE A 90 -8.08 -22.62 -1.93
N SER A 91 -7.00 -22.84 -2.69
CA SER A 91 -6.97 -23.85 -3.76
C SER A 91 -7.10 -25.28 -3.23
N ARG A 92 -6.57 -25.60 -2.05
CA ARG A 92 -6.66 -26.94 -1.44
C ARG A 92 -8.03 -27.23 -0.86
N THR A 93 -8.75 -26.22 -0.36
CA THR A 93 -10.11 -26.41 0.17
C THR A 93 -11.16 -26.60 -0.93
N GLN A 94 -10.91 -26.08 -2.14
CA GLN A 94 -11.85 -26.15 -3.26
C GLN A 94 -11.64 -27.36 -4.20
N LEU A 95 -10.55 -28.12 -4.03
CA LEU A 95 -10.30 -29.42 -4.66
C LEU A 95 -10.74 -30.55 -3.72
#